data_AF-T1CT35-F1
#
_entry.id   AF-T1CT35-F1
#
_cell.length_a   1.000
_cell.length_b   1.000
_cell.length_c   1.000
_cell.angle_alpha   90.00
_cell.angle_beta   90.00
_cell.angle_gamma   90.00
#
_symmetry.space_group_name_H-M   'P 1'
#
loop_
_entity.id
_entity.type
_entity.pdbx_description
1 polymer ?
#
loop_
_entity_poly.entity_id
_entity_poly.type
_entity_poly.pdbx_seq_one_letter_code
_entity_poly.pdbx_strand_id
1 'polypeptide(L)'
;MPPRGAPPFLSSSNLPTVTQDLLRIRGARTHNLKNIDLDLPKHQLVVITGLSGSGKSSLAFDTLYAEGQRRYVESLSAYARQFLQMMEKPDVDLIEGLSPAIAIEQKATSHNPRSTVGTVTEIHDYLRLLFARV
;
A
#
# COMPACT_ATOMS: atom_id res chain seq x y z
N MET A 1 5.08 25.47 42.62
CA MET A 1 5.00 24.00 42.46
C MET A 1 4.29 23.72 41.14
N PRO A 2 4.98 23.32 40.06
CA PRO A 2 4.36 23.07 38.76
C PRO A 2 3.71 21.66 38.70
N PRO A 3 2.68 21.44 37.87
CA PRO A 3 1.98 20.15 37.79
C PRO A 3 2.84 19.06 37.12
N ARG A 4 2.81 17.86 37.72
CA ARG A 4 3.43 16.63 37.19
C ARG A 4 2.54 16.05 36.09
N GLY A 5 2.99 15.98 34.83
CA GLY A 5 2.29 15.20 33.82
C GLY A 5 2.41 15.60 32.34
N ALA A 6 3.31 16.51 31.94
CA ALA A 6 3.59 16.69 30.51
C ALA A 6 4.56 15.59 30.03
N PRO A 7 4.28 14.87 28.93
CA PRO A 7 5.28 13.99 28.33
C PRO A 7 6.47 14.85 27.88
N PRO A 8 7.73 14.36 28.03
CA PRO A 8 8.89 15.11 27.59
C PRO A 8 8.82 15.28 26.07
N PHE A 9 8.88 16.53 25.58
CA PHE A 9 9.16 16.81 24.18
C PHE A 9 10.49 16.15 23.85
N LEU A 10 10.48 15.13 23.00
CA LEU A 10 11.69 14.50 22.48
C LEU A 10 12.52 15.56 21.76
N SER A 11 13.67 15.94 22.32
CA SER A 11 14.61 16.83 21.65
C SER A 11 15.16 16.11 20.42
N SER A 12 14.89 16.69 19.26
CA SER A 12 15.24 16.21 17.92
C SER A 12 16.74 16.33 17.59
N SER A 13 17.64 15.73 18.37
CA SER A 13 19.08 15.99 18.19
C SER A 13 19.99 14.78 18.02
N ASN A 14 19.50 13.54 17.97
CA ASN A 14 20.35 12.39 17.56
C ASN A 14 19.52 11.15 17.17
N LEU A 15 18.76 11.25 16.07
CA LEU A 15 18.40 10.05 15.33
C LEU A 15 19.63 9.66 14.49
N PRO A 16 20.06 8.40 14.48
CA PRO A 16 21.12 7.96 13.57
C PRO A 16 20.75 8.42 12.16
N THR A 17 21.73 8.89 11.39
CA THR A 17 21.55 9.19 9.96
C THR A 17 21.30 7.86 9.24
N VAL A 18 20.10 7.32 9.42
CA VAL A 18 19.55 6.28 8.56
C VAL A 18 19.57 6.92 7.20
N THR A 19 20.40 6.41 6.30
CA THR A 19 20.32 6.72 4.87
C THR A 19 18.84 6.57 4.52
N GLN A 20 18.14 7.68 4.35
CA GLN A 20 16.68 7.64 4.30
C GLN A 20 16.31 6.87 3.03
N ASP A 21 15.85 5.64 3.20
CA ASP A 21 15.35 4.85 2.09
C ASP A 21 14.03 5.51 1.66
N LEU A 22 14.04 6.10 0.47
CA LEU A 22 12.99 6.96 -0.05
C LEU A 22 12.30 6.27 -1.23
N LEU A 23 10.98 6.35 -1.26
CA LEU A 23 10.17 6.12 -2.44
C LEU A 23 10.10 7.45 -3.19
N ARG A 24 10.71 7.50 -4.37
CA ARG A 24 10.75 8.71 -5.20
C ARG A 24 9.79 8.56 -6.36
N ILE A 25 8.94 9.56 -6.55
CA ILE A 25 7.95 9.63 -7.61
C ILE A 25 8.25 10.89 -8.40
N ARG A 26 8.44 10.76 -9.71
CA ARG A 26 8.69 11.89 -10.61
C ARG A 26 7.69 11.94 -11.74
N GLY A 27 7.14 13.12 -11.99
CA GLY A 27 6.23 13.41 -13.08
C GLY A 27 4.93 12.61 -13.05
N ALA A 28 4.30 12.42 -11.89
CA ALA A 28 3.03 11.69 -11.83
C ALA A 28 1.89 12.53 -12.42
N ARG A 29 1.21 11.95 -13.43
CA ARG A 29 0.15 12.58 -14.25
C ARG A 29 -1.10 11.73 -14.39
N THR A 30 -1.20 10.63 -13.65
CA THR A 30 -2.37 9.75 -13.69
C THR A 30 -3.65 10.52 -13.31
N HIS A 31 -4.69 10.43 -14.14
CA HIS A 31 -5.94 11.18 -13.99
C HIS A 31 -5.76 12.70 -13.92
N ASN A 32 -5.99 13.31 -12.75
CA ASN A 32 -5.95 14.76 -12.56
C ASN A 32 -4.67 15.25 -11.88
N LEU A 33 -3.67 14.38 -11.71
CA LEU A 33 -2.37 14.75 -11.16
C LEU A 33 -1.65 15.71 -12.12
N LYS A 34 -1.10 16.79 -11.57
CA LYS A 34 -0.50 17.88 -12.35
C LYS A 34 1.02 17.76 -12.42
N ASN A 35 1.52 16.65 -12.95
CA ASN A 35 2.96 16.38 -13.09
C ASN A 35 3.71 16.56 -11.77
N ILE A 36 3.30 15.83 -10.73
CA ILE A 36 3.81 16.02 -9.38
C ILE A 36 5.05 15.18 -9.11
N ASP A 37 5.98 15.75 -8.35
CA ASP A 37 7.18 15.10 -7.85
C ASP A 37 7.12 14.97 -6.32
N LEU A 38 7.37 13.77 -5.79
CA LEU A 38 7.24 13.48 -4.36
C LEU A 38 8.33 12.52 -3.90
N ASP A 39 8.86 12.76 -2.70
CA ASP A 39 9.76 11.86 -2.01
C ASP A 39 9.10 11.42 -0.70
N LEU A 40 8.79 10.13 -0.59
CA LEU A 40 8.11 9.53 0.56
C LEU A 40 9.09 8.68 1.37
N PRO A 41 9.17 8.84 2.71
CA PRO A 41 10.01 7.98 3.53
C PRO A 41 9.44 6.57 3.59
N LYS A 42 10.29 5.57 3.36
CA LYS A 42 9.91 4.17 3.56
C LYS A 42 9.93 3.78 5.02
N HIS A 43 9.29 2.66 5.32
CA HIS A 43 9.19 2.07 6.67
C HIS A 43 8.54 3.01 7.69
N GLN A 44 7.75 3.98 7.21
CA GLN A 44 7.01 4.92 8.02
C GLN A 44 5.55 4.91 7.61
N LEU A 45 4.67 5.27 8.53
CA LEU A 45 3.26 5.47 8.23
C LEU A 45 3.09 6.82 7.53
N VAL A 46 2.91 6.77 6.21
CA VAL A 46 2.65 7.95 5.38
C VAL A 46 1.15 8.12 5.19
N VAL A 47 0.63 9.31 5.50
CA VAL A 47 -0.78 9.65 5.33
C VAL A 47 -0.93 10.70 4.23
N ILE A 48 -1.67 10.37 3.18
CA ILE A 48 -2.01 11.30 2.09
C ILE A 48 -3.36 11.96 2.41
N THR A 49 -3.37 13.27 2.59
CA THR A 49 -4.56 14.05 2.95
C THR A 49 -4.88 15.14 1.92
N GLY A 50 -6.10 15.69 1.95
CA GLY A 50 -6.58 16.72 1.03
C GLY A 50 -8.07 16.61 0.71
N LEU A 51 -8.64 17.69 0.17
CA LEU A 51 -10.06 17.79 -0.21
C LEU A 51 -10.48 16.69 -1.19
N SER A 52 -11.77 16.32 -1.20
CA SER A 52 -12.28 15.36 -2.19
C SER A 52 -11.93 15.80 -3.61
N GLY A 53 -11.52 14.85 -4.47
CA GLY A 53 -11.08 15.14 -5.83
C GLY A 53 -9.65 15.69 -5.97
N SER A 54 -8.89 15.89 -4.89
CA SER A 54 -7.51 16.42 -4.97
C SER A 54 -6.47 15.47 -5.60
N GLY A 55 -6.85 14.27 -6.04
CA GLY A 55 -5.94 13.28 -6.63
C GLY A 55 -5.30 12.30 -5.64
N LYS A 56 -5.76 12.22 -4.38
CA LYS A 56 -5.21 11.27 -3.38
C LYS A 56 -5.32 9.82 -3.83
N SER A 57 -6.53 9.42 -4.23
CA SER A 57 -6.80 8.06 -4.71
C SER A 57 -6.04 7.79 -6.00
N SER A 58 -5.93 8.78 -6.88
CA SER A 58 -5.13 8.67 -8.10
C SER A 58 -3.66 8.42 -7.80
N LEU A 59 -3.07 9.15 -6.86
CA LEU A 59 -1.69 8.90 -6.44
C LEU A 59 -1.52 7.54 -5.75
N ALA A 60 -2.40 7.19 -4.81
CA ALA A 60 -2.26 6.00 -3.98
C ALA A 60 -2.60 4.69 -4.73
N PHE A 61 -3.77 4.63 -5.36
CA PHE A 61 -4.30 3.43 -5.99
C PHE A 61 -3.93 3.37 -7.47
N ASP A 62 -4.24 4.43 -8.22
CA ASP A 62 -4.11 4.42 -9.68
C ASP A 62 -2.65 4.56 -10.14
N THR A 63 -1.77 5.18 -9.33
CA THR A 63 -0.33 5.30 -9.62
C THR A 63 0.52 4.32 -8.81
N LEU A 64 0.57 4.46 -7.48
CA LEU A 64 1.52 3.72 -6.64
C LEU A 64 1.20 2.22 -6.55
N TYR A 65 -0.05 1.88 -6.23
CA TYR A 65 -0.48 0.49 -6.17
C TYR A 65 -0.43 -0.17 -7.55
N ALA A 66 -0.92 0.52 -8.59
CA ALA A 66 -0.87 0.01 -9.96
C ALA A 66 0.56 -0.34 -10.41
N GLU A 67 1.54 0.55 -10.22
CA GLU A 67 2.94 0.25 -10.54
C GLU A 67 3.53 -0.84 -9.66
N GLY A 68 3.21 -0.84 -8.36
CA GLY A 68 3.73 -1.84 -7.42
C GLY A 68 3.26 -3.24 -7.78
N GLN A 69 1.98 -3.39 -8.12
CA GLN A 69 1.39 -4.64 -8.58
C GLN A 69 1.94 -5.04 -9.96
N ARG A 70 2.03 -4.10 -10.91
CA ARG A 70 2.55 -4.35 -12.26
C ARG A 70 3.98 -4.90 -12.22
N ARG A 71 4.89 -4.24 -11.49
CA ARG A 71 6.29 -4.68 -11.32
C ARG A 71 6.39 -6.04 -10.64
N TYR A 72 5.53 -6.29 -9.65
CA TYR A 72 5.49 -7.60 -8.99
C TYR A 72 5.09 -8.71 -9.97
N VAL A 73 4.06 -8.50 -10.78
CA VAL A 73 3.63 -9.47 -11.81
C VAL A 73 4.69 -9.67 -12.89
N GLU A 74 5.39 -8.60 -13.30
CA GLU A 74 6.50 -8.68 -14.26
C GLU A 74 7.66 -9.54 -13.76
N SER A 75 7.87 -9.62 -12.44
CA SER A 75 8.89 -10.47 -11.83
C SER A 75 8.53 -11.97 -11.83
N LEU A 76 7.28 -12.33 -12.09
CA LEU A 76 6.82 -13.72 -12.17
C LEU A 76 7.19 -14.38 -13.50
N SER A 77 7.07 -15.72 -13.53
CA SER A 77 7.36 -16.53 -14.71
C SER A 77 6.50 -16.12 -15.91
N ALA A 78 7.02 -16.29 -17.12
CA ALA A 78 6.30 -15.96 -18.35
C ALA A 78 4.94 -16.68 -18.46
N TYR A 79 4.85 -17.89 -17.90
CA TYR A 79 3.61 -18.67 -17.81
C TYR A 79 2.59 -18.02 -16.87
N ALA A 80 3.01 -17.59 -15.67
CA ALA A 80 2.11 -16.94 -14.71
C ALA A 80 1.53 -15.63 -15.25
N ARG A 81 2.32 -14.87 -16.04
CA ARG A 81 1.86 -13.61 -16.66
C ARG A 81 0.70 -13.81 -17.64
N GLN A 82 0.52 -14.99 -18.23
CA GLN A 82 -0.60 -15.26 -19.15
C GLN A 82 -1.97 -15.25 -18.45
N PHE A 83 -2.01 -15.51 -17.14
CA PHE A 83 -3.25 -15.62 -16.37
C PHE A 83 -3.53 -14.41 -15.48
N LEU A 84 -2.57 -13.51 -15.36
CA LEU A 84 -2.70 -12.33 -14.51
C LEU A 84 -3.09 -11.13 -15.36
N GLN A 85 -4.13 -10.42 -14.93
CA GLN A 85 -4.47 -9.14 -15.53
C GLN A 85 -3.31 -8.19 -15.34
N MET A 86 -2.70 -7.76 -16.46
CA MET A 86 -1.74 -6.66 -16.44
C MET A 86 -2.50 -5.38 -16.15
N MET A 87 -2.18 -4.75 -15.02
CA MET A 87 -2.63 -3.40 -14.72
C MET A 87 -2.11 -2.46 -15.81
N GLU A 88 -2.94 -1.50 -16.22
CA GLU A 88 -2.52 -0.45 -17.14
C GLU A 88 -1.35 0.32 -16.52
N LYS A 89 -0.33 0.60 -17.33
CA LYS A 89 0.84 1.36 -16.86
C LYS A 89 0.38 2.80 -16.57
N PRO A 90 0.50 3.30 -15.34
CA PRO A 90 0.10 4.67 -15.05
C PRO A 90 1.03 5.68 -15.72
N ASP A 91 0.50 6.86 -16.00
CA ASP A 91 1.28 7.98 -16.54
C ASP A 91 2.14 8.61 -15.44
N VAL A 92 3.41 8.19 -15.41
CA VAL A 92 4.47 8.66 -14.52
C VAL A 92 5.82 8.51 -15.21
N ASP A 93 6.74 9.46 -14.99
CA ASP A 93 8.06 9.40 -15.62
C ASP A 93 8.96 8.38 -14.95
N LEU A 94 9.03 8.42 -13.61
CA LEU A 94 9.89 7.54 -12.84
C LEU A 94 9.31 7.27 -11.45
N ILE A 95 9.37 6.01 -11.03
CA ILE A 95 9.17 5.64 -9.62
C ILE A 95 10.34 4.75 -9.18
N GLU A 96 11.11 5.23 -8.20
CA GLU A 96 12.25 4.51 -7.61
C GLU A 96 11.93 4.05 -6.19
N GLY A 97 12.45 2.87 -5.82
CA GLY A 97 12.28 2.33 -4.48
C GLY A 97 10.89 1.75 -4.21
N LEU A 98 10.04 1.54 -5.22
CA LEU A 98 8.72 0.94 -5.00
C LEU A 98 8.81 -0.55 -4.64
N SER A 99 8.28 -0.92 -3.48
CA SER A 99 8.10 -2.31 -3.07
C SER A 99 6.83 -2.93 -3.69
N PRO A 100 6.69 -4.26 -3.74
CA PRO A 100 5.41 -4.89 -4.07
C PRO A 100 4.30 -4.30 -3.20
N ALA A 101 3.22 -3.87 -3.85
CA ALA A 101 2.15 -3.14 -3.20
C ALA A 101 0.91 -4.02 -3.01
N ILE A 102 0.23 -3.84 -1.88
CA ILE A 102 -1.07 -4.46 -1.58
C ILE A 102 -2.03 -3.32 -1.25
N ALA A 103 -3.14 -3.23 -1.98
CA ALA A 103 -4.22 -2.31 -1.66
C ALA A 103 -5.24 -3.00 -0.74
N ILE A 104 -5.62 -2.30 0.33
CA ILE A 104 -6.74 -2.68 1.19
C ILE A 104 -7.83 -1.64 0.99
N GLU A 105 -8.82 -1.98 0.17
CA GLU A 105 -9.94 -1.10 -0.19
C GLU A 105 -11.20 -1.50 0.56
N GLN A 106 -12.10 -0.53 0.77
CA GLN A 106 -13.46 -0.79 1.20
C GLN A 106 -14.33 -1.25 0.01
N LYS A 107 -13.90 -2.30 -0.71
CA LYS A 107 -14.74 -2.91 -1.73
C LYS A 107 -15.78 -3.78 -1.03
N ALA A 108 -17.05 -3.58 -1.35
CA ALA A 108 -18.14 -4.33 -0.72
C ALA A 108 -17.84 -5.83 -0.75
N THR A 109 -17.77 -6.46 0.43
CA THR A 109 -17.56 -7.90 0.55
C THR A 109 -18.65 -8.61 -0.24
N SER A 110 -18.26 -9.44 -1.20
CA SER A 110 -19.20 -10.24 -2.00
C SER A 110 -20.18 -10.95 -1.08
N HIS A 111 -21.47 -10.69 -1.26
CA HIS A 111 -22.53 -11.23 -0.41
C HIS A 111 -22.84 -12.68 -0.83
N ASN A 112 -21.91 -13.59 -0.54
CA ASN A 112 -22.14 -15.02 -0.66
C ASN A 112 -22.64 -15.54 0.70
N PRO A 113 -23.85 -16.13 0.79
CA PRO A 113 -24.39 -16.65 2.05
C PRO A 113 -23.56 -17.77 2.69
N ARG A 114 -22.62 -18.38 1.96
CA ARG A 114 -21.65 -19.36 2.50
C ARG A 114 -20.34 -18.72 2.97
N SER A 115 -20.15 -17.42 2.74
CA SER A 115 -18.98 -16.68 3.19
C SER A 115 -19.21 -16.16 4.61
N THR A 116 -18.37 -16.60 5.54
CA THR A 116 -18.37 -16.16 6.93
C THR A 116 -17.00 -15.59 7.30
N VAL A 117 -16.88 -14.93 8.45
CA VAL A 117 -15.58 -14.48 8.97
C VAL A 117 -14.59 -15.66 9.05
N GLY A 118 -15.06 -16.85 9.43
CA GLY A 118 -14.22 -18.05 9.52
C GLY A 118 -13.68 -18.52 8.17
N THR A 119 -14.43 -18.36 7.08
CA THR A 119 -13.96 -18.76 5.74
C THR A 119 -13.07 -17.68 5.11
N VAL A 120 -13.35 -16.39 5.34
CA VAL A 120 -12.55 -15.28 4.79
C VAL A 120 -11.17 -15.20 5.45
N THR A 121 -11.08 -15.54 6.73
CA THR A 121 -9.82 -15.57 7.48
C THR A 121 -9.11 -16.93 7.44
N GLU A 122 -9.66 -17.89 6.69
CA GLU A 122 -9.20 -19.29 6.60
C GLU A 122 -9.20 -20.07 7.93
N ILE A 123 -9.60 -19.47 9.05
CA ILE A 123 -9.71 -20.12 10.37
C ILE A 123 -10.56 -21.39 10.29
N HIS A 124 -11.64 -21.37 9.50
CA HIS A 124 -12.49 -22.54 9.32
C HIS A 124 -11.74 -23.73 8.71
N ASP A 125 -10.79 -23.50 7.80
CA ASP A 125 -10.00 -24.57 7.20
C ASP A 125 -9.04 -25.20 8.21
N TYR A 126 -8.43 -24.39 9.08
CA TYR A 126 -7.65 -24.89 10.22
C TYR A 126 -8.50 -25.72 11.18
N LEU A 127 -9.71 -25.26 11.49
CA LEU A 127 -10.64 -26.01 12.35
C LEU A 127 -11.04 -27.35 11.71
N ARG A 128 -11.33 -27.38 10.41
CA ARG A 128 -11.64 -28.63 9.70
C ARG A 128 -10.50 -29.63 9.78
N LEU A 129 -9.26 -29.18 9.61
CA LEU A 129 -8.08 -30.03 9.77
C LEU A 129 -7.90 -30.53 11.20
N LEU A 130 -8.17 -29.67 12.19
CA LEU A 130 -8.10 -30.02 13.60
C LEU A 130 -9.13 -31.11 13.95
N PHE A 131 -10.41 -30.90 13.65
CA PHE A 131 -11.49 -31.83 13.97
C PHE A 131 -11.49 -33.10 13.13
N ALA A 132 -10.82 -33.13 11.97
CA ALA A 132 -10.65 -34.36 11.20
C ALA A 132 -9.54 -35.27 11.74
N ARG A 133 -8.66 -34.74 12.61
CA ARG A 133 -7.52 -35.45 13.20
C ARG A 133 -7.74 -35.85 14.67
N VAL A 134 -8.79 -35.35 15.29
CA VAL A 134 -9.26 -35.71 16.65
C VAL A 134 -10.37 -36.73 16.53
#